data_AF-A0A840U4X0-F1
#
_entry.id   AF-A0A840U4X0-F1
#
_cell.length_a   1.000
_cell.length_b   1.000
_cell.length_c   1.000
_cell.angle_alpha   90.00
_cell.angle_beta   90.00
_cell.angle_gamma   90.00
#
_symmetry.space_group_name_H-M   'P 1'
#
loop_
_entity.id
_entity.type
_entity.pdbx_description
1 polymer ?
#
loop_
_entity_poly.entity_id
_entity_poly.type
_entity_poly.pdbx_seq_one_letter_code
_entity_poly.pdbx_strand_id
1 'polypeptide(L)'
;MDWRENINTLKEIYTGHFQIILDFATVDFLKFVLLDEYKYVWVYSHKTKGSLEWKSYQLPLFDNENYHQVLARHISFDFIVPTNDFRSLLPNIGPGITLIQLNELPKYYLNPANIKGKSRYDLLLKECDYLFEIDLPCATDYGTLVSSNRQFLQSLLDNKDINWNNLP
;
A
#
# COMPACT_ATOMS: atom_id res chain seq x y z
N MET A 1 8.50 25.37 13.50
CA MET A 1 7.39 24.46 13.17
C MET A 1 7.85 23.08 13.61
N ASP A 2 7.21 22.50 14.63
CA ASP A 2 7.59 21.17 15.11
C ASP A 2 7.02 20.14 14.12
N TRP A 3 7.89 19.37 13.48
CA TRP A 3 7.47 18.37 12.49
C TRP A 3 6.61 17.26 13.14
N ARG A 4 6.74 17.07 14.45
CA ARG A 4 5.94 16.12 15.24
C ARG A 4 4.47 16.46 15.28
N GLU A 5 4.10 17.74 15.17
CA GLU A 5 2.70 18.18 15.10
C GLU A 5 1.99 17.71 13.81
N ASN A 6 2.74 17.22 12.84
CA ASN A 6 2.24 16.81 11.52
C ASN A 6 2.16 15.29 11.34
N ILE A 7 2.59 14.53 12.34
CA ILE A 7 2.59 13.07 12.33
C ILE A 7 1.38 12.57 13.09
N ASN A 8 0.79 11.48 12.60
CA ASN A 8 -0.41 10.86 13.15
C ASN A 8 -1.57 11.88 13.26
N THR A 9 -1.60 12.85 12.35
CA THR A 9 -2.66 13.84 12.20
C THR A 9 -3.25 13.81 10.80
N LEU A 10 -4.53 14.13 10.70
CA LEU A 10 -5.24 14.19 9.43
C LEU A 10 -5.02 15.54 8.77
N LYS A 11 -4.48 15.53 7.54
CA LYS A 11 -4.23 16.73 6.74
C LYS A 11 -4.86 16.63 5.38
N GLU A 12 -5.53 17.69 4.94
CA GLU A 12 -5.96 17.78 3.55
C GLU A 12 -4.77 18.15 2.66
N ILE A 13 -4.45 17.29 1.69
CA ILE A 13 -3.32 17.48 0.77
C ILE A 13 -3.75 18.21 -0.51
N TYR A 14 -5.03 18.10 -0.85
CA TYR A 14 -5.76 18.93 -1.81
C TYR A 14 -7.25 18.64 -1.66
N THR A 15 -8.11 19.45 -2.29
CA THR A 15 -9.56 19.39 -2.11
C THR A 15 -10.13 17.97 -2.17
N GLY A 16 -10.69 17.52 -1.04
CA GLY A 16 -11.34 16.23 -0.90
C GLY A 16 -10.40 15.03 -0.74
N HIS A 17 -9.10 15.25 -0.51
CA HIS A 17 -8.11 14.19 -0.29
C HIS A 17 -7.24 14.49 0.93
N PHE A 18 -7.07 13.46 1.76
CA PHE A 18 -6.50 13.59 3.08
C PHE A 18 -5.37 12.58 3.27
N GLN A 19 -4.37 12.97 4.05
CA GLN A 19 -3.19 12.18 4.37
C GLN A 19 -2.97 12.13 5.87
N ILE A 20 -2.50 10.98 6.35
CA ILE A 20 -1.84 10.80 7.64
C ILE A 20 -0.39 10.40 7.35
N ILE A 21 0.56 11.09 7.96
CA ILE A 21 1.96 10.65 8.03
C ILE A 21 2.08 9.73 9.25
N LEU A 22 2.49 8.49 9.04
CA LEU A 22 2.56 7.46 10.07
C LEU A 22 3.95 7.40 10.69
N ASP A 23 4.04 7.45 12.02
CA ASP A 23 5.31 7.33 12.74
C ASP A 23 5.82 5.89 12.78
N PHE A 24 6.82 5.55 11.96
CA PHE A 24 7.52 4.26 11.96
C PHE A 24 6.62 3.01 11.93
N ALA A 25 5.44 3.10 11.32
CA ALA A 25 4.49 2.00 11.23
C ALA A 25 5.03 0.83 10.41
N THR A 26 4.70 -0.39 10.82
CA THR A 26 5.01 -1.62 10.10
C THR A 26 3.78 -2.18 9.41
N VAL A 27 3.98 -3.28 8.68
CA VAL A 27 2.90 -4.01 8.00
C VAL A 27 1.81 -4.50 8.95
N ASP A 28 2.09 -4.62 10.25
CA ASP A 28 1.09 -4.98 11.25
C ASP A 28 0.01 -3.92 11.42
N PHE A 29 0.29 -2.66 11.05
CA PHE A 29 -0.72 -1.60 11.01
C PHE A 29 -1.84 -1.90 10.00
N LEU A 30 -1.58 -2.73 8.97
CA LEU A 30 -2.56 -3.11 7.96
C LEU A 30 -3.80 -3.79 8.54
N LYS A 31 -3.69 -4.44 9.70
CA LYS A 31 -4.84 -5.08 10.37
C LYS A 31 -5.94 -4.10 10.76
N PHE A 32 -5.59 -2.83 11.01
CA PHE A 32 -6.51 -1.79 11.43
C PHE A 32 -7.13 -1.03 10.25
N VAL A 33 -6.41 -0.91 9.14
CA VAL A 33 -6.84 -0.09 8.00
C VAL A 33 -7.65 -0.86 6.97
N LEU A 34 -7.41 -2.16 6.81
CA LEU A 34 -8.14 -2.97 5.84
C LEU A 34 -9.60 -3.13 6.28
N LEU A 35 -10.55 -2.83 5.38
CA LEU A 35 -11.99 -3.05 5.58
C LEU A 35 -12.50 -4.23 4.75
N ASP A 36 -13.35 -5.07 5.33
CA ASP A 36 -13.87 -6.29 4.66
C ASP A 36 -14.90 -6.00 3.57
N GLU A 37 -15.50 -4.80 3.60
CA GLU A 37 -16.46 -4.36 2.58
C GLU A 37 -15.80 -4.00 1.24
N TYR A 38 -14.49 -3.79 1.23
CA TYR A 38 -13.73 -3.56 0.01
C TYR A 38 -13.20 -4.87 -0.59
N LYS A 39 -13.33 -5.03 -1.90
CA LYS A 39 -13.14 -6.33 -2.57
C LYS A 39 -11.68 -6.75 -2.71
N TYR A 40 -10.77 -5.81 -3.04
CA TYR A 40 -9.42 -6.14 -3.47
C TYR A 40 -8.34 -5.32 -2.76
N VAL A 41 -7.17 -5.93 -2.63
CA VAL A 41 -5.92 -5.26 -2.29
C VAL A 41 -4.97 -5.37 -3.47
N TRP A 42 -4.54 -4.21 -3.95
CA TRP A 42 -3.54 -4.09 -4.99
C TRP A 42 -2.22 -3.62 -4.40
N VAL A 43 -1.23 -4.50 -4.40
CA VAL A 43 0.14 -4.18 -4.04
C VAL A 43 0.91 -3.87 -5.31
N TYR A 44 1.64 -2.76 -5.33
CA TYR A 44 2.44 -2.37 -6.49
C TYR A 44 3.88 -2.07 -6.10
N SER A 45 4.78 -2.24 -7.06
CA SER A 45 6.22 -2.11 -6.86
C SER A 45 6.77 -2.98 -5.72
N HIS A 46 6.13 -4.11 -5.43
CA HIS A 46 6.52 -5.00 -4.33
C HIS A 46 7.90 -5.59 -4.58
N LYS A 47 8.75 -5.57 -3.55
CA LYS A 47 10.10 -6.14 -3.58
C LYS A 47 10.24 -7.18 -2.48
N THR A 48 10.75 -8.36 -2.81
CA THR A 48 10.98 -9.42 -1.83
C THR A 48 12.24 -9.16 -0.98
N LYS A 49 12.33 -9.87 0.15
CA LYS A 49 13.52 -9.87 1.01
C LYS A 49 14.74 -10.37 0.24
N GLY A 50 15.72 -9.50 0.05
CA GLY A 50 16.92 -9.77 -0.74
C GLY A 50 16.75 -9.56 -2.24
N SER A 51 15.83 -8.67 -2.66
CA SER A 51 15.72 -8.21 -4.05
C SER A 51 17.04 -7.65 -4.59
N LEU A 52 17.97 -7.17 -3.75
CA LEU A 52 19.28 -6.67 -4.19
C LEU A 52 20.30 -7.78 -4.50
N GLU A 53 20.03 -9.02 -4.10
CA GLU A 53 20.92 -10.16 -4.28
C GLU A 53 20.53 -10.96 -5.53
N TRP A 54 21.52 -11.60 -6.17
CA TRP A 54 21.24 -12.61 -7.19
C TRP A 54 20.62 -13.83 -6.55
N LYS A 55 19.37 -14.13 -6.87
CA LYS A 55 18.67 -15.32 -6.42
C LYS A 55 18.10 -16.08 -7.61
N SER A 56 17.84 -17.36 -7.40
CA SER A 56 17.29 -18.21 -8.44
C SER A 56 15.76 -18.14 -8.43
N TYR A 57 15.18 -17.89 -9.61
CA TYR A 57 13.74 -17.74 -9.80
C TYR A 57 13.27 -18.54 -11.01
N GLN A 58 11.99 -18.89 -11.01
CA GLN A 58 11.26 -19.36 -12.19
C GLN A 58 10.53 -18.16 -12.80
N LEU A 59 10.97 -17.69 -13.97
CA LEU A 59 10.42 -16.50 -14.63
C LEU A 59 9.93 -16.79 -16.05
N PRO A 60 8.82 -16.19 -16.49
CA PRO A 60 8.36 -16.26 -17.87
C PRO A 60 9.14 -15.25 -18.72
N LEU A 61 10.24 -15.69 -19.34
CA LEU A 61 11.11 -14.81 -20.15
C LEU A 61 10.53 -14.50 -21.53
N PHE A 62 9.53 -15.27 -21.95
CA PHE A 62 8.89 -15.18 -23.26
C PHE A 62 7.37 -15.26 -23.10
N ASP A 63 6.62 -14.84 -24.12
CA ASP A 63 5.15 -14.80 -24.14
C ASP A 63 4.48 -16.18 -24.26
N ASN A 64 5.17 -17.26 -23.88
CA ASN A 64 4.77 -18.63 -24.12
C ASN A 64 4.59 -19.43 -22.83
N GLU A 65 4.10 -18.82 -21.74
CA GLU A 65 3.81 -19.42 -20.41
C GLU A 65 4.90 -20.33 -19.80
N ASN A 66 6.06 -20.44 -20.43
CA ASN A 66 7.15 -21.30 -20.01
C ASN A 66 8.01 -20.56 -19.01
N TYR A 67 8.22 -21.20 -17.87
CA TYR A 67 9.09 -20.68 -16.83
C TYR A 67 10.50 -21.20 -17.01
N HIS A 68 11.47 -20.31 -16.88
CA HIS A 68 12.89 -20.63 -16.96
C HIS A 68 13.55 -20.38 -15.60
N GLN A 69 14.38 -21.33 -15.16
CA GLN A 69 15.25 -21.12 -14.02
C GLN A 69 16.35 -20.11 -14.40
N VAL A 70 16.34 -18.95 -13.77
CA VAL A 70 17.35 -17.91 -13.98
C VAL A 70 17.87 -17.37 -12.66
N LEU A 71 19.06 -16.77 -12.69
CA LEU A 71 19.50 -15.86 -11.65
C LEU A 71 18.99 -14.47 -11.99
N ALA A 72 18.25 -13.87 -11.06
CA ALA A 72 17.73 -12.52 -11.20
C ALA A 72 17.92 -11.74 -9.90
N ARG A 73 18.02 -10.42 -10.04
CA ARG A 73 18.02 -9.43 -8.96
C ARG A 73 17.16 -8.25 -9.39
N HIS A 74 16.77 -7.43 -8.43
CA HIS A 74 15.87 -6.30 -8.55
C HIS A 74 14.48 -6.68 -9.10
N ILE A 75 14.02 -7.88 -8.79
CA ILE A 75 12.65 -8.28 -9.10
C ILE A 75 11.70 -7.40 -8.29
N SER A 76 10.85 -6.68 -9.00
CA SER A 76 9.69 -5.98 -8.46
C SER A 76 8.46 -6.33 -9.28
N PHE A 77 7.33 -6.50 -8.63
CA PHE A 77 6.09 -6.86 -9.28
C PHE A 77 4.88 -6.23 -8.62
N ASP A 78 3.81 -6.15 -9.39
CA ASP A 78 2.49 -5.75 -8.94
C ASP A 78 1.64 -7.01 -8.83
N PHE A 79 0.78 -7.07 -7.82
CA PHE A 79 -0.21 -8.13 -7.70
C PHE A 79 -1.48 -7.59 -7.06
N ILE A 80 -2.60 -8.17 -7.46
CA ILE A 80 -3.92 -7.86 -6.91
C ILE A 80 -4.58 -9.15 -6.46
N VAL A 81 -5.13 -9.12 -5.25
CA VAL A 81 -5.79 -10.28 -4.63
C VAL A 81 -7.06 -9.83 -3.92
N PRO A 82 -8.04 -10.72 -3.70
CA PRO A 82 -9.16 -10.43 -2.82
C PRO A 82 -8.69 -10.01 -1.42
N THR A 83 -9.42 -9.08 -0.79
CA THR A 83 -9.04 -8.55 0.54
C THR A 83 -8.92 -9.64 1.60
N ASN A 84 -9.83 -10.62 1.61
CA ASN A 84 -9.79 -11.74 2.55
C ASN A 84 -8.56 -12.63 2.35
N ASP A 85 -8.18 -12.87 1.10
CA ASP A 85 -6.99 -13.64 0.77
C ASP A 85 -5.72 -12.89 1.20
N PHE A 86 -5.68 -11.57 0.97
CA PHE A 86 -4.58 -10.73 1.40
C PHE A 86 -4.34 -10.77 2.91
N ARG A 87 -5.41 -10.77 3.73
CA ARG A 87 -5.27 -10.89 5.19
C ARG A 87 -4.52 -12.15 5.62
N SER A 88 -4.70 -13.25 4.89
CA SER A 88 -3.99 -14.51 5.14
C SER A 88 -2.51 -14.44 4.76
N LEU A 89 -2.14 -13.51 3.87
CA LEU A 89 -0.76 -13.29 3.45
C LEU A 89 0.01 -12.37 4.40
N LEU A 90 -0.67 -11.46 5.13
CA LEU A 90 -0.06 -10.46 6.01
C LEU A 90 1.11 -10.97 6.87
N PRO A 91 1.01 -12.13 7.56
CA PRO A 91 2.10 -12.62 8.42
C PRO A 91 3.40 -12.92 7.67
N ASN A 92 3.34 -13.11 6.35
CA ASN A 92 4.46 -13.44 5.50
C ASN A 92 4.94 -12.26 4.63
N ILE A 93 4.23 -11.12 4.68
CA ILE A 93 4.64 -9.92 3.95
C ILE A 93 5.89 -9.34 4.63
N GLY A 94 6.89 -9.01 3.81
CA GLY A 94 8.14 -8.42 4.28
C GLY A 94 7.94 -7.04 4.93
N PRO A 95 9.01 -6.43 5.47
CA PRO A 95 8.91 -5.22 6.28
C PRO A 95 8.47 -3.96 5.52
N GLY A 96 8.43 -3.99 4.19
CA GLY A 96 8.05 -2.85 3.35
C GLY A 96 6.96 -3.21 2.34
N ILE A 97 5.95 -2.37 2.22
CA ILE A 97 4.83 -2.56 1.30
C ILE A 97 4.16 -1.24 0.92
N THR A 98 3.75 -1.14 -0.35
CA THR A 98 2.88 -0.08 -0.83
C THR A 98 1.66 -0.72 -1.46
N LEU A 99 0.46 -0.34 -1.02
CA LEU A 99 -0.79 -0.95 -1.50
C LEU A 99 -1.96 0.03 -1.57
N ILE A 100 -2.97 -0.36 -2.35
CA ILE A 100 -4.25 0.32 -2.48
C ILE A 100 -5.36 -0.69 -2.19
N GLN A 101 -6.33 -0.32 -1.35
CA GLN A 101 -7.56 -1.10 -1.19
C GLN A 101 -8.67 -0.51 -2.06
N LEU A 102 -9.39 -1.34 -2.83
CA LEU A 102 -10.30 -0.90 -3.90
C LEU A 102 -11.45 -1.89 -4.18
N ASN A 103 -12.50 -1.41 -4.84
CA ASN A 103 -13.68 -2.21 -5.20
C ASN A 103 -13.74 -2.65 -6.66
N GLU A 104 -13.12 -1.88 -7.56
CA GLU A 104 -13.13 -2.14 -9.00
C GLU A 104 -11.70 -2.25 -9.54
N LEU A 105 -11.43 -3.31 -10.30
CA LEU A 105 -10.08 -3.61 -10.79
C LEU A 105 -9.51 -2.45 -11.65
N PRO A 106 -8.23 -2.07 -11.45
CA PRO A 106 -7.62 -1.01 -12.21
C PRO A 106 -7.56 -1.34 -13.71
N LYS A 107 -7.74 -0.32 -14.55
CA LYS A 107 -7.53 -0.45 -16.00
C LYS A 107 -6.04 -0.54 -16.30
N TYR A 108 -5.69 -1.17 -17.43
CA TYR A 108 -4.30 -1.41 -17.84
C TYR A 108 -3.41 -0.16 -17.92
N TYR A 109 -4.01 1.02 -18.12
CA TYR A 109 -3.29 2.30 -18.22
C TYR A 109 -3.01 2.93 -16.84
N LEU A 110 -3.66 2.47 -15.78
CA LEU A 110 -3.51 3.01 -14.44
C LEU A 110 -2.30 2.34 -13.80
N ASN A 111 -1.19 3.06 -13.72
CA ASN A 111 0.04 2.62 -13.07
C ASN A 111 0.43 3.61 -11.95
N PRO A 112 0.22 3.27 -10.66
CA PRO A 112 0.49 4.14 -9.53
C PRO A 112 1.97 4.49 -9.36
N ALA A 113 2.89 3.70 -9.92
CA ALA A 113 4.32 3.99 -9.88
C ALA A 113 4.70 5.16 -10.82
N ASN A 114 3.93 5.35 -11.90
CA ASN A 114 4.20 6.35 -12.93
C ASN A 114 3.34 7.60 -12.78
N ILE A 115 2.08 7.44 -12.35
CA ILE A 115 1.14 8.54 -12.17
C ILE A 115 1.30 9.08 -10.74
N LYS A 116 1.64 10.37 -10.60
CA LYS A 116 1.96 10.97 -9.29
C LYS A 116 0.93 12.01 -8.86
N GLY A 117 0.86 12.23 -7.55
CA GLY A 117 0.09 13.32 -6.94
C GLY A 117 -1.40 13.24 -7.23
N LYS A 118 -2.03 14.41 -7.40
CA LYS A 118 -3.48 14.56 -7.61
C LYS A 118 -4.05 13.63 -8.70
N SER A 119 -3.41 13.58 -9.87
CA SER A 119 -3.91 12.79 -10.99
C SER A 119 -4.05 11.30 -10.68
N ARG A 120 -3.17 10.75 -9.83
CA ARG A 120 -3.23 9.34 -9.41
C ARG A 120 -4.51 9.06 -8.64
N TYR A 121 -4.74 9.84 -7.59
CA TYR A 121 -5.86 9.67 -6.69
C TYR A 121 -7.20 10.03 -7.36
N ASP A 122 -7.24 11.03 -8.23
CA ASP A 122 -8.43 11.35 -9.03
C ASP A 122 -8.83 10.15 -9.92
N LEU A 123 -7.86 9.45 -10.52
CA LEU A 123 -8.10 8.24 -11.29
C LEU A 123 -8.51 7.06 -10.41
N LEU A 124 -7.85 6.85 -9.27
CA LEU A 124 -8.22 5.79 -8.33
C LEU A 124 -9.66 5.97 -7.82
N LEU A 125 -10.07 7.20 -7.52
CA LEU A 125 -11.43 7.52 -7.08
C LEU A 125 -12.44 7.23 -8.20
N LYS A 126 -12.14 7.67 -9.42
CA LYS A 126 -13.06 7.60 -10.55
C LYS A 126 -13.20 6.19 -11.12
N GLU A 127 -12.10 5.44 -11.21
CA GLU A 127 -12.03 4.20 -11.98
C GLU A 127 -12.03 2.94 -11.08
N CYS A 128 -11.61 3.05 -9.82
CA CYS A 128 -11.39 1.90 -8.94
C CYS A 128 -12.26 1.89 -7.69
N ASP A 129 -12.94 2.99 -7.36
CA ASP A 129 -13.60 3.17 -6.06
C ASP A 129 -12.65 2.75 -4.92
N TYR A 130 -11.52 3.43 -4.81
CA TYR A 130 -10.50 3.12 -3.83
C TYR A 130 -10.86 3.66 -2.43
N LEU A 131 -10.51 2.91 -1.39
CA LEU A 131 -10.61 3.36 -0.01
C LEU A 131 -9.38 4.19 0.38
N PHE A 132 -8.20 3.60 0.23
CA PHE A 132 -6.94 4.24 0.61
C PHE A 132 -5.76 3.73 -0.21
N GLU A 133 -4.71 4.54 -0.27
CA GLU A 133 -3.33 4.13 -0.61
C GLU A 133 -2.50 4.21 0.67
N ILE A 134 -1.70 3.19 0.96
CA ILE A 134 -0.75 3.21 2.08
C ILE A 134 0.64 2.84 1.57
N ASP A 135 1.64 3.60 2.02
CA ASP A 135 3.05 3.32 1.83
C ASP A 135 3.72 3.10 3.19
N LEU A 136 4.27 1.91 3.39
CA LEU A 136 4.98 1.49 4.59
C LEU A 136 6.39 1.07 4.16
N PRO A 137 7.38 1.98 4.15
CA PRO A 137 8.72 1.67 3.67
C PRO A 137 9.45 0.65 4.57
N CYS A 138 9.38 0.83 5.90
CA CYS A 138 9.81 -0.09 6.97
C CYS A 138 9.69 0.60 8.36
N ALA A 139 9.93 -0.14 9.44
CA ALA A 139 9.91 0.34 10.85
C ALA A 139 10.94 1.44 11.21
N THR A 140 11.67 1.97 10.23
CA THR A 140 12.73 2.97 10.43
C THR A 140 12.52 4.25 9.62
N ASP A 141 11.41 4.36 8.89
CA ASP A 141 11.04 5.56 8.15
C ASP A 141 9.53 5.85 8.28
N TYR A 142 9.10 7.04 7.87
CA TYR A 142 7.70 7.45 7.94
C TYR A 142 6.86 6.75 6.87
N GLY A 143 5.71 6.24 7.28
CA GLY A 143 4.69 5.77 6.35
C GLY A 143 3.76 6.89 5.92
N THR A 144 2.96 6.63 4.88
CA THR A 144 1.87 7.53 4.50
C THR A 144 0.59 6.74 4.27
N LEU A 145 -0.54 7.30 4.69
CA LEU A 145 -1.87 6.78 4.42
C LEU A 145 -2.70 7.89 3.79
N VAL A 146 -3.21 7.66 2.58
CA VAL A 146 -3.98 8.66 1.81
C VAL A 146 -5.35 8.12 1.45
N SER A 147 -6.39 8.94 1.61
CA SER A 147 -7.77 8.59 1.28
C SER A 147 -8.57 9.84 0.93
N SER A 148 -9.59 9.69 0.08
CA SER A 148 -10.64 10.70 -0.10
C SER A 148 -11.70 10.64 1.02
N ASN A 149 -11.76 9.55 1.77
CA ASN A 149 -12.73 9.34 2.84
C ASN A 149 -12.19 9.85 4.18
N ARG A 150 -12.52 11.12 4.49
CA ARG A 150 -12.13 11.76 5.76
C ARG A 150 -12.65 11.00 6.99
N GLN A 151 -13.87 10.46 6.93
CA GLN A 151 -14.48 9.76 8.06
C GLN A 151 -13.74 8.47 8.39
N PHE A 152 -13.32 7.73 7.36
CA PHE A 152 -12.47 6.56 7.52
C PHE A 152 -11.13 6.91 8.19
N LEU A 153 -10.44 7.94 7.73
CA LEU A 153 -9.17 8.34 8.36
C LEU A 153 -9.37 8.82 9.80
N GLN A 154 -10.45 9.56 10.08
CA GLN A 154 -10.76 10.01 11.42
C GLN A 154 -11.10 8.84 12.35
N SER A 155 -11.82 7.81 11.87
CA SER A 155 -12.16 6.65 12.68
C SER A 155 -10.91 5.85 13.10
N LEU A 156 -9.86 5.86 12.29
CA LEU A 156 -8.55 5.31 12.68
C LEU A 156 -7.92 6.11 13.80
N LEU A 157 -7.89 7.44 13.68
CA LEU A 157 -7.32 8.32 14.72
C LEU A 157 -8.07 8.20 16.05
N ASP A 158 -9.38 8.00 15.99
CA ASP A 158 -10.25 7.83 17.16
C ASP A 158 -10.24 6.38 17.71
N ASN A 159 -9.59 5.44 17.02
CA ASN A 159 -9.55 4.03 17.42
C ASN A 159 -8.59 3.84 18.60
N LYS A 160 -9.16 3.42 19.74
CA LYS A 160 -8.45 3.20 21.00
C LYS A 160 -7.52 1.98 20.99
N ASP A 161 -7.69 1.06 20.05
CA ASP A 161 -6.84 -0.12 19.91
C ASP A 161 -5.53 0.21 19.18
N ILE A 162 -5.41 1.40 18.59
CA ILE A 162 -4.21 1.88 17.91
C ILE A 162 -3.40 2.74 18.88
N ASN A 163 -2.20 2.29 19.23
CA ASN A 163 -1.25 3.10 19.99
C ASN A 163 -0.46 4.00 19.03
N TRP A 164 -0.97 5.21 18.78
CA TRP A 164 -0.33 6.19 17.89
C TRP A 164 1.06 6.67 18.35
N ASN A 165 1.44 6.46 19.62
CA ASN A 165 2.79 6.76 20.10
C ASN A 165 3.79 5.62 19.89
N ASN A 166 3.29 4.45 19.48
CA ASN A 166 4.08 3.25 19.22
C ASN A 166 3.30 2.36 18.26
N LEU A 167 3.23 2.81 17.00
CA LEU A 167 2.55 2.06 15.94
C LEU A 167 3.23 0.69 15.79
N PRO A 168 2.42 -0.37 15.60
CA PRO A 168 2.95 -1.71 15.42
C PRO A 168 3.73 -1.83 14.11
#